data_AF-A0A1C7WEE7-F1
#
_entry.id   AF-A0A1C7WEE7-F1
#
_cell.length_a   1.000
_cell.length_b   1.000
_cell.length_c   1.000
_cell.angle_alpha   90.00
_cell.angle_beta   90.00
_cell.angle_gamma   90.00
#
_symmetry.space_group_name_H-M   'P 1'
#
loop_
_entity.id
_entity.type
_entity.pdbx_description
1 polymer ?
#
loop_
_entity_poly.entity_id
_entity_poly.type
_entity_poly.pdbx_seq_one_letter_code
_entity_poly.pdbx_strand_id
1 'polypeptide(L)'
;MTEKRVFVHRLHLFIIRGFVDYPVLTWGSVVLSLAIACWGWLNFVYPEWFAEGPFISALQVYFAGLVGVVFTVFCLVLLFDFSQRKRIMWMDMAWQYHHYQNATPPPHLLDYMMRMADVFNVGGPFRAFLASYPEDAMPTTEVVRNHLKMLLDEQRNNKG
;
A
#
# COMPACT_ATOMS: atom_id res chain seq x y z
N MET A 1 -19.94 -1.25 -24.79
CA MET A 1 -19.47 -1.39 -23.39
C MET A 1 -20.70 -1.38 -22.48
N THR A 2 -20.89 -2.41 -21.67
CA THR A 2 -22.11 -2.64 -20.89
C THR A 2 -22.19 -1.74 -19.65
N GLU A 3 -23.37 -1.16 -19.34
CA GLU A 3 -23.63 -0.26 -18.21
C GLU A 3 -23.08 -0.77 -16.86
N LYS A 4 -23.07 -2.09 -16.66
CA LYS A 4 -22.47 -2.75 -15.50
C LYS A 4 -20.99 -2.39 -15.29
N ARG A 5 -20.20 -2.28 -16.37
CA ARG A 5 -18.78 -1.87 -16.28
C ARG A 5 -18.65 -0.41 -15.88
N VAL A 6 -19.52 0.46 -16.37
CA VAL A 6 -19.51 1.90 -16.06
C VAL A 6 -19.84 2.11 -14.58
N PHE A 7 -20.84 1.40 -14.05
CA PHE A 7 -21.20 1.46 -12.64
C PHE A 7 -20.06 0.96 -11.73
N VAL A 8 -19.49 -0.21 -12.02
CA VAL A 8 -18.36 -0.78 -11.27
C VAL A 8 -17.14 0.14 -11.31
N HIS A 9 -16.91 0.82 -12.44
CA HIS A 9 -15.80 1.76 -12.57
C HIS A 9 -16.03 3.05 -11.77
N ARG A 10 -17.25 3.60 -11.77
CA ARG A 10 -17.63 4.75 -10.93
C ARG A 10 -17.53 4.43 -9.44
N LEU A 11 -17.97 3.24 -9.03
CA LEU A 11 -17.84 2.78 -7.65
C LEU A 11 -16.37 2.67 -7.24
N HIS A 12 -15.52 2.08 -8.08
CA HIS A 12 -14.07 2.06 -7.84
C HIS A 12 -13.50 3.47 -7.70
N LEU A 13 -13.79 4.38 -8.63
CA LEU A 13 -13.29 5.76 -8.57
C LEU A 13 -13.74 6.50 -7.31
N PHE A 14 -14.94 6.23 -6.80
CA PHE A 14 -15.44 6.81 -5.55
C PHE A 14 -14.69 6.26 -4.33
N ILE A 15 -14.51 4.94 -4.25
CA ILE A 15 -13.73 4.29 -3.18
C ILE A 15 -12.29 4.80 -3.20
N ILE A 16 -11.69 4.90 -4.40
CA ILE A 16 -10.38 5.49 -4.63
C ILE A 16 -10.35 6.91 -4.04
N ARG A 17 -11.28 7.78 -4.43
CA ARG A 17 -11.27 9.16 -3.95
C ARG A 17 -11.34 9.26 -2.42
N GLY A 18 -12.18 8.43 -1.78
CA GLY A 18 -12.25 8.33 -0.33
C GLY A 18 -10.92 7.99 0.34
N PHE A 19 -10.17 7.03 -0.21
CA PHE A 19 -8.84 6.66 0.30
C PHE A 19 -7.76 7.73 0.09
N VAL A 20 -7.87 8.58 -0.96
CA VAL A 20 -6.90 9.69 -1.18
C VAL A 20 -7.17 10.81 -0.20
N ASP A 21 -8.44 11.21 -0.10
CA ASP A 21 -8.82 12.43 0.62
C ASP A 21 -8.83 12.19 2.14
N TYR A 22 -9.06 10.95 2.60
CA TYR A 22 -9.19 10.60 4.02
C TYR A 22 -8.53 9.26 4.39
N PRO A 23 -7.19 9.14 4.32
CA PRO A 23 -6.49 7.88 4.57
C PRO A 23 -6.75 7.31 5.96
N VAL A 24 -6.78 8.15 7.01
CA VAL A 24 -7.01 7.71 8.40
C VAL A 24 -8.40 7.13 8.58
N LEU A 25 -9.44 7.80 8.06
CA LEU A 25 -10.82 7.31 8.14
C LEU A 25 -10.99 6.00 7.37
N THR A 26 -10.29 5.87 6.25
CA THR A 26 -10.41 4.67 5.40
C THR A 26 -9.65 3.48 5.97
N TRP A 27 -8.49 3.68 6.58
CA TRP A 27 -7.83 2.62 7.35
C TRP A 27 -8.63 2.24 8.61
N GLY A 28 -9.24 3.22 9.28
CA GLY A 28 -10.14 2.98 10.39
C GLY A 28 -11.34 2.11 9.99
N SER A 29 -11.94 2.36 8.83
CA SER A 29 -13.06 1.55 8.34
C SER A 29 -12.65 0.14 7.92
N VAL A 30 -11.43 -0.04 7.37
CA VAL A 30 -10.86 -1.37 7.09
C VAL A 30 -10.69 -2.16 8.38
N VAL A 31 -10.07 -1.57 9.40
CA VAL A 31 -9.83 -2.25 10.68
C VAL A 31 -11.16 -2.61 11.36
N LEU A 32 -12.13 -1.70 11.34
CA LEU A 32 -13.46 -1.96 11.89
C LEU A 32 -14.17 -3.10 11.13
N SER A 33 -14.11 -3.08 9.80
CA SER A 33 -14.71 -4.11 8.95
C SER A 33 -14.09 -5.48 9.18
N LEU A 34 -12.76 -5.53 9.34
CA LEU A 34 -12.04 -6.75 9.64
C LEU A 34 -12.43 -7.29 11.03
N ALA A 35 -12.52 -6.43 12.04
CA ALA A 35 -12.96 -6.82 13.37
C ALA A 35 -14.38 -7.42 13.36
N ILE A 36 -15.31 -6.78 12.64
CA ILE A 36 -16.68 -7.28 12.48
C ILE A 36 -16.70 -8.61 11.70
N ALA A 37 -15.89 -8.76 10.65
CA ALA A 37 -15.76 -10.00 9.91
C ALA A 37 -15.24 -11.13 10.80
N CYS A 38 -14.15 -10.90 11.52
CA CYS A 38 -13.57 -11.84 12.48
C CYS A 38 -14.58 -12.23 13.56
N TRP A 39 -15.31 -11.25 14.10
CA TRP A 39 -16.36 -11.50 15.08
C TRP A 39 -17.49 -12.37 14.52
N GLY A 40 -17.97 -12.08 13.30
CA GLY A 40 -19.00 -12.87 12.63
C GLY A 40 -18.56 -14.32 12.37
N TRP A 41 -17.32 -14.51 11.91
CA TRP A 41 -16.75 -15.85 11.71
C TRP A 41 -16.53 -16.60 13.03
N LEU A 42 -16.08 -15.92 14.09
CA LEU A 42 -15.92 -16.52 15.41
C LEU A 42 -17.26 -17.02 15.98
N ASN A 43 -18.32 -16.22 15.87
CA ASN A 43 -19.68 -16.61 16.29
C ASN A 43 -20.27 -17.72 15.41
N PHE A 44 -19.85 -17.82 14.15
CA PHE A 44 -20.28 -18.88 13.25
C PHE A 44 -19.60 -20.23 13.55
N VAL A 45 -18.28 -20.22 13.79
CA VAL A 45 -17.48 -21.43 14.02
C VAL A 45 -17.59 -21.92 15.47
N TYR A 46 -17.61 -21.00 16.44
CA TYR A 46 -17.66 -21.29 17.87
C TYR A 46 -18.84 -20.57 18.54
N PRO A 47 -20.09 -20.89 18.15
CA PRO A 47 -21.26 -20.21 18.70
C PRO A 47 -21.36 -20.40 20.23
N GLU A 48 -20.91 -21.54 20.75
CA GLU A 48 -20.93 -21.89 22.18
C GLU A 48 -20.09 -20.96 23.07
N TRP A 49 -19.06 -20.31 22.53
CA TRP A 49 -18.19 -19.41 23.30
C TRP A 49 -18.84 -18.06 23.59
N PHE A 50 -19.85 -17.69 22.83
CA PHE A 50 -20.47 -16.36 22.85
C PHE A 50 -21.96 -16.42 23.24
N ALA A 51 -22.49 -17.61 23.52
CA ALA A 51 -23.85 -17.78 23.98
C ALA A 51 -23.96 -17.67 25.49
N GLU A 52 -24.76 -16.72 25.96
CA GLU A 52 -25.07 -16.53 27.40
C GLU A 52 -26.14 -17.53 27.92
N GLY A 53 -26.59 -18.49 27.09
CA GLY A 53 -27.63 -19.45 27.45
C GLY A 53 -27.49 -20.81 26.74
N PRO A 54 -28.19 -21.85 27.22
CA PRO A 54 -28.03 -23.24 26.75
C PRO A 54 -28.56 -23.49 25.33
N PHE A 55 -29.28 -22.53 24.74
CA PHE A 55 -29.87 -22.67 23.41
C PHE A 55 -29.43 -21.51 22.51
N ILE A 56 -28.71 -21.87 21.46
CA ILE A 56 -28.32 -20.95 20.40
C ILE A 56 -29.31 -21.12 19.26
N SER A 57 -29.99 -20.04 18.87
CA SER A 57 -30.90 -20.09 17.75
C SER A 57 -30.10 -20.28 16.45
N ALA A 58 -30.47 -21.28 15.63
CA ALA A 58 -29.85 -21.50 14.33
C ALA A 58 -29.84 -20.23 13.46
N LEU A 59 -30.87 -19.37 13.60
CA LEU A 59 -30.97 -18.10 12.91
C LEU A 59 -29.84 -17.13 13.28
N GLN A 60 -29.42 -17.09 14.55
CA GLN A 60 -28.32 -16.25 15.01
C GLN A 60 -26.98 -16.69 14.39
N VAL A 61 -26.75 -18.00 14.30
CA VAL A 61 -25.54 -18.56 13.67
C VAL A 61 -25.50 -18.22 12.19
N TYR A 62 -26.60 -18.40 11.46
CA TYR A 62 -26.68 -18.04 10.04
C TYR A 62 -26.48 -16.54 9.80
N PHE A 63 -27.04 -15.69 10.68
CA PHE A 63 -26.84 -14.24 10.60
C PHE A 63 -25.38 -13.85 10.84
N ALA A 64 -24.72 -14.44 11.83
CA ALA A 64 -23.29 -14.22 12.10
C ALA A 64 -22.42 -14.64 10.91
N GLY A 65 -22.72 -15.77 10.27
CA GLY A 65 -22.05 -16.21 9.05
C GLY A 65 -22.25 -15.24 7.88
N LEU A 66 -23.47 -14.74 7.68
CA LEU A 66 -23.78 -13.76 6.62
C LEU A 66 -23.02 -12.45 6.85
N VAL A 67 -22.97 -11.95 8.08
CA VAL A 67 -22.17 -10.77 8.46
C VAL A 67 -20.69 -11.03 8.16
N GLY A 68 -20.15 -12.18 8.56
CA GLY A 68 -18.77 -12.58 8.26
C GLY A 68 -18.44 -12.52 6.77
N VAL A 69 -19.32 -13.08 5.92
CA VAL A 69 -19.15 -13.10 4.46
C VAL A 69 -19.19 -11.69 3.86
N VAL A 70 -20.21 -10.88 4.21
CA VAL A 70 -20.38 -9.54 3.64
C VAL A 70 -19.18 -8.65 3.95
N PHE A 71 -18.74 -8.62 5.21
CA PHE A 71 -17.60 -7.80 5.60
C PHE A 71 -16.27 -8.33 5.05
N THR A 72 -16.13 -9.64 4.84
CA THR A 72 -14.97 -10.23 4.16
C THR A 72 -14.89 -9.77 2.71
N VAL A 73 -16.01 -9.82 1.97
CA VAL A 73 -16.08 -9.32 0.57
C VAL A 73 -15.74 -7.84 0.51
N PHE A 74 -16.26 -7.05 1.45
CA PHE A 74 -15.93 -5.63 1.55
C PHE A 74 -14.42 -5.41 1.77
N CYS A 75 -13.80 -6.13 2.71
CA CYS A 75 -12.36 -6.06 2.96
C CYS A 75 -11.53 -6.42 1.71
N LEU A 76 -11.94 -7.44 0.94
CA LEU A 76 -11.26 -7.84 -0.29
C LEU A 76 -11.31 -6.74 -1.36
N VAL A 77 -12.46 -6.06 -1.52
CA VAL A 77 -12.59 -4.94 -2.45
C VAL A 77 -11.66 -3.79 -2.06
N LEU A 78 -11.59 -3.44 -0.77
CA LEU A 78 -10.70 -2.40 -0.28
C LEU A 78 -9.22 -2.77 -0.45
N LEU A 79 -8.86 -4.04 -0.22
CA LEU A 79 -7.50 -4.53 -0.42
C LEU A 79 -7.10 -4.51 -1.91
N PHE A 80 -8.03 -4.90 -2.78
CA PHE A 80 -7.83 -4.82 -4.22
C PHE A 80 -7.60 -3.37 -4.66
N ASP A 81 -8.38 -2.42 -4.16
CA ASP A 81 -8.20 -1.00 -4.46
C ASP A 81 -6.84 -0.46 -3.99
N PHE A 82 -6.44 -0.81 -2.78
CA PHE A 82 -5.12 -0.48 -2.24
C PHE A 82 -3.98 -1.02 -3.12
N SER A 83 -4.12 -2.25 -3.62
CA SER A 83 -3.15 -2.86 -4.54
C SER A 83 -3.07 -2.10 -5.86
N GLN A 84 -4.22 -1.72 -6.45
CA GLN A 84 -4.25 -0.92 -7.68
C GLN A 84 -3.63 0.47 -7.49
N ARG A 85 -3.87 1.14 -6.36
CA ARG A 85 -3.24 2.43 -6.04
C ARG A 85 -1.73 2.34 -5.97
N LYS A 86 -1.22 1.34 -5.25
CA LYS A 86 0.21 1.06 -5.22
C LYS A 86 0.70 0.91 -6.65
N ARG A 87 0.09 0.02 -7.44
CA ARG A 87 0.49 -0.19 -8.83
C ARG A 87 0.54 1.10 -9.66
N ILE A 88 -0.45 1.98 -9.54
CA ILE A 88 -0.47 3.28 -10.24
C ILE A 88 0.69 4.18 -9.77
N MET A 89 0.93 4.30 -8.46
CA MET A 89 2.06 5.06 -7.92
C MET A 89 3.41 4.52 -8.40
N TRP A 90 3.57 3.19 -8.40
CA TRP A 90 4.79 2.54 -8.92
C TRP A 90 4.97 2.80 -10.41
N MET A 91 3.90 2.78 -11.20
CA MET A 91 3.94 3.10 -12.63
C MET A 91 4.27 4.58 -12.89
N ASP A 92 3.70 5.51 -12.11
CA ASP A 92 4.02 6.94 -12.22
C ASP A 92 5.47 7.23 -11.84
N MET A 93 5.97 6.63 -10.75
CA MET A 93 7.40 6.71 -10.40
C MET A 93 8.30 6.12 -11.49
N ALA A 94 7.94 4.99 -12.07
CA ALA A 94 8.69 4.39 -13.18
C ALA A 94 8.67 5.29 -14.43
N TRP A 95 7.55 5.95 -14.71
CA TRP A 95 7.42 6.89 -15.82
C TRP A 95 8.27 8.15 -15.61
N GLN A 96 8.19 8.76 -14.43
CA GLN A 96 9.04 9.90 -14.07
C GLN A 96 10.52 9.51 -14.15
N TYR A 97 10.89 8.32 -13.70
CA TYR A 97 12.25 7.80 -13.84
C TYR A 97 12.70 7.73 -15.30
N HIS A 98 11.88 7.15 -16.19
CA HIS A 98 12.19 7.09 -17.62
C HIS A 98 12.31 8.48 -18.25
N HIS A 99 11.51 9.44 -17.80
CA HIS A 99 11.52 10.80 -18.32
C HIS A 99 12.79 11.57 -17.92
N TYR A 100 13.27 11.37 -16.68
CA TYR A 100 14.44 12.10 -16.14
C TYR A 100 15.75 11.31 -16.18
N GLN A 101 15.79 10.14 -16.85
CA GLN A 101 16.93 9.22 -16.83
C GLN A 101 18.27 9.90 -17.14
N ASN A 102 18.29 10.75 -18.17
CA ASN A 102 19.50 11.46 -18.64
C ASN A 102 19.60 12.90 -18.11
N ALA A 103 18.63 13.36 -17.33
CA ALA A 103 18.61 14.69 -16.76
C ALA A 103 19.06 14.66 -15.29
N THR A 104 19.42 15.83 -14.77
CA THR A 104 19.60 16.03 -13.33
C THR A 104 18.33 15.64 -12.59
N PRO A 105 18.40 14.84 -11.52
CA PRO A 105 17.23 14.39 -10.81
C PRO A 105 16.46 15.58 -10.24
N PRO A 106 15.15 15.68 -10.48
CA PRO A 106 14.35 16.74 -9.87
C PRO A 106 14.32 16.57 -8.34
N PRO A 107 14.13 17.66 -7.57
CA PRO A 107 14.28 17.65 -6.11
C PRO A 107 13.44 16.58 -5.41
N HIS A 108 12.22 16.32 -5.88
CA HIS A 108 11.33 15.32 -5.30
C HIS A 108 11.84 13.88 -5.48
N LEU A 109 12.50 13.61 -6.62
CA LEU A 109 13.07 12.29 -6.91
C LEU A 109 14.35 12.07 -6.10
N LEU A 110 15.16 13.12 -5.95
CA LEU A 110 16.35 13.09 -5.09
C LEU A 110 15.96 12.87 -3.63
N ASP A 111 14.93 13.57 -3.13
CA ASP A 111 14.42 13.43 -1.77
C ASP A 111 13.91 12.01 -1.51
N TYR A 112 13.25 11.40 -2.50
CA TYR A 112 12.84 9.99 -2.44
C TYR A 112 14.05 9.04 -2.36
N MET A 113 15.07 9.24 -3.20
CA MET A 113 16.29 8.42 -3.18
C MET A 113 17.05 8.54 -1.85
N MET A 114 17.13 9.75 -1.27
CA MET A 114 17.72 9.98 0.05
C MET A 114 16.95 9.27 1.16
N ARG A 115 15.62 9.36 1.16
CA ARG A 115 14.78 8.63 2.13
C ARG A 115 14.95 7.12 2.02
N MET A 116 15.03 6.58 0.79
CA MET A 116 15.34 5.17 0.61
C MET A 116 16.72 4.82 1.18
N ALA A 117 17.74 5.63 0.89
CA ALA A 117 19.07 5.42 1.42
C ALA A 117 19.08 5.39 2.96
N ASP A 118 18.35 6.29 3.60
CA ASP A 118 18.23 6.35 5.06
C ASP A 118 17.51 5.11 5.62
N VAL A 119 16.43 4.64 4.98
CA VAL A 119 15.69 3.41 5.40
C VAL A 119 16.59 2.17 5.38
N PHE A 120 17.50 2.08 4.43
CA PHE A 120 18.41 0.93 4.28
C PHE A 120 19.76 1.13 4.99
N ASN A 121 19.93 2.18 5.81
CA ASN A 121 21.18 2.54 6.48
C ASN A 121 22.37 2.79 5.52
N VAL A 122 22.10 3.21 4.28
CA VAL A 122 23.11 3.63 3.28
C VAL A 122 23.12 5.15 3.04
N GLY A 123 22.35 5.89 3.84
CA GLY A 123 22.22 7.35 3.73
C GLY A 123 23.54 8.11 3.82
N GLY A 124 24.46 7.69 4.72
CA GLY A 124 25.78 8.30 4.87
C GLY A 124 26.62 8.22 3.58
N PRO A 125 26.94 7.00 3.09
CA PRO A 125 27.67 6.81 1.84
C PRO A 125 26.99 7.49 0.64
N PHE A 126 25.66 7.43 0.56
CA PHE A 126 24.90 8.01 -0.54
C PHE A 126 24.95 9.55 -0.55
N ARG A 127 24.83 10.20 0.62
CA ARG A 127 24.99 11.66 0.74
C ARG A 127 26.43 12.11 0.46
N ALA A 128 27.42 11.32 0.87
CA ALA A 128 28.83 11.59 0.56
C ALA A 128 29.10 11.52 -0.96
N PHE A 129 28.47 10.58 -1.65
CA PHE A 129 28.51 10.50 -3.12
C PHE A 129 27.90 11.75 -3.76
N LEU A 130 26.70 12.18 -3.33
CA LEU A 130 26.06 13.39 -3.87
C LEU A 130 26.90 14.65 -3.59
N ALA A 131 27.52 14.75 -2.42
CA ALA A 131 28.37 15.87 -2.03
C ALA A 131 29.70 15.96 -2.81
N SER A 132 30.10 14.89 -3.52
CA SER A 132 31.30 14.92 -4.37
C SER A 132 31.11 15.70 -5.68
N TYR A 133 29.86 16.04 -6.02
CA TYR A 133 29.52 16.82 -7.20
C TYR A 133 29.24 18.27 -6.81
N PRO A 134 29.72 19.25 -7.61
CA PRO A 134 29.36 20.64 -7.39
C PRO A 134 27.88 20.86 -7.74
N GLU A 135 27.24 21.85 -7.09
CA GLU A 135 25.78 22.08 -7.19
C GLU A 135 25.28 22.32 -8.62
N ASP A 136 26.15 22.83 -9.49
CA ASP A 136 25.91 23.16 -10.89
C ASP A 136 26.14 21.97 -11.86
N ALA A 137 26.80 20.90 -11.41
CA ALA A 137 27.09 19.72 -12.22
C ALA A 137 26.66 18.42 -11.51
N MET A 138 25.43 18.41 -10.98
CA MET A 138 24.85 17.21 -10.40
C MET A 138 24.79 16.04 -11.41
N PRO A 139 25.05 14.81 -10.96
CA PRO A 139 25.02 13.62 -11.81
C PRO A 139 23.61 13.33 -12.32
N THR A 140 23.53 12.58 -13.43
CA THR A 140 22.24 12.18 -13.99
C THR A 140 21.48 11.24 -13.05
N THR A 141 20.16 11.24 -13.16
CA THR A 141 19.27 10.35 -12.38
C THR A 141 19.70 8.88 -12.45
N GLU A 142 20.18 8.43 -13.61
CA GLU A 142 20.68 7.06 -13.80
C GLU A 142 21.93 6.77 -12.96
N VAL A 143 22.89 7.70 -12.94
CA VAL A 143 24.14 7.54 -12.18
C VAL A 143 23.85 7.52 -10.67
N VAL A 144 22.99 8.44 -10.20
CA VAL A 144 22.55 8.48 -8.79
C VAL A 144 21.85 7.17 -8.40
N ARG A 145 20.93 6.67 -9.25
CA ARG A 145 20.22 5.42 -8.99
C ARG A 145 21.17 4.24 -8.96
N ASN A 146 22.07 4.13 -9.95
CA ASN A 146 22.99 2.99 -10.04
C ASN A 146 23.91 2.95 -8.83
N HIS A 147 24.35 4.11 -8.34
CA HIS A 147 25.13 4.20 -7.10
C HIS A 147 24.31 3.78 -5.87
N LEU A 148 23.06 4.26 -5.74
CA LEU A 148 22.16 3.82 -4.67
C LEU A 148 21.95 2.30 -4.70
N LYS A 149 21.72 1.73 -5.89
CA LYS A 149 21.53 0.28 -6.07
C LYS A 149 22.77 -0.50 -5.65
N MET A 150 23.96 -0.05 -6.04
CA MET A 150 25.22 -0.65 -5.64
C MET A 150 25.37 -0.70 -4.11
N LEU A 151 25.11 0.41 -3.43
CA LEU A 151 25.16 0.47 -1.96
C LEU A 151 24.15 -0.47 -1.29
N LEU A 152 22.95 -0.59 -1.87
CA LEU A 152 21.92 -1.52 -1.38
C LEU A 152 22.32 -2.98 -1.58
N ASP A 153 22.91 -3.32 -2.73
CA ASP A 153 23.39 -4.66 -3.03
C ASP A 153 24.58 -5.04 -2.12
N GLU A 154 25.49 -4.10 -1.85
CA GLU A 154 26.58 -4.28 -0.88
C GLU A 154 26.07 -4.51 0.55
N GLN A 155 25.10 -3.70 1.02
CA GLN A 155 24.49 -3.91 2.33
C GLN A 155 23.77 -5.26 2.43
N ARG A 156 23.09 -5.67 1.36
CA ARG A 156 22.41 -6.96 1.32
C ARG A 156 23.40 -8.12 1.39
N ASN A 157 24.51 -8.03 0.67
CA ASN A 157 25.56 -9.04 0.69
C ASN A 157 26.33 -9.09 2.02
N ASN A 158 26.46 -7.95 2.73
CA ASN A 158 27.08 -7.89 4.05
C ASN A 158 26.17 -8.38 5.20
N LYS A 159 24.85 -8.51 4.96
CA LYS A 159 23.87 -9.00 5.95
C LYS A 159 23.44 -10.46 5.72
N GLY A 160 23.92 -11.09 4.64
CA GLY A 160 23.76 -12.53 4.36
C GLY A 160 24.92 -13.32 4.94
#